data_AF-A0A936B850-F1
#
_entry.id   AF-A0A936B850-F1
#
_cell.length_a   1.000
_cell.length_b   1.000
_cell.length_c   1.000
_cell.angle_alpha   90.00
_cell.angle_beta   90.00
_cell.angle_gamma   90.00
#
_symmetry.space_group_name_H-M   'P 1'
#
loop_
_entity.id
_entity.type
_entity.pdbx_description
1 polymer ?
#
loop_
_entity_poly.entity_id
_entity_poly.type
_entity_poly.pdbx_seq_one_letter_code
_entity_poly.pdbx_strand_id
1 'polypeptide(L)'
;MTNLLFGIIGLLVGGLINVLADDLPERERPQAPHCPRCGHTHGVGSWLAVGQWLWGGRACASCGLATRPRNLAVELGTAVLFAALPNLVEGWASLAIIAFYEAVLVLVIVIDMEHRLILHIVTFPTTLLAIGLSEFLVGNGWRSAAVGAVTGFLIFYIFYWIGQIVFAPVPLASAT
;
A
#
# COMPACT_ATOMS: atom_id res chain seq x y z
N MET A 1 4.57 6.40 -25.15
CA MET A 1 5.38 5.19 -24.85
C MET A 1 5.77 5.13 -23.38
N THR A 2 6.34 6.21 -22.81
CA THR A 2 6.71 6.30 -21.38
C THR A 2 5.55 5.97 -20.43
N ASN A 3 4.38 6.58 -20.60
CA ASN A 3 3.22 6.34 -19.72
C ASN A 3 2.77 4.88 -19.72
N LEU A 4 2.85 4.19 -20.87
CA LEU A 4 2.50 2.77 -20.97
C LEU A 4 3.52 1.91 -20.19
N LEU A 5 4.81 2.21 -20.32
CA LEU A 5 5.86 1.53 -19.57
C LEU A 5 5.65 1.69 -18.06
N PHE A 6 5.37 2.91 -17.61
CA PHE A 6 5.07 3.18 -16.20
C PHE A 6 3.79 2.50 -15.74
N GLY A 7 2.74 2.45 -16.56
CA GLY A 7 1.53 1.70 -16.25
C GLY A 7 1.78 0.20 -16.07
N ILE A 8 2.66 -0.40 -16.90
CA ILE A 8 3.07 -1.81 -16.73
C ILE A 8 3.87 -1.99 -15.44
N ILE A 9 4.76 -1.06 -15.10
CA ILE A 9 5.47 -1.07 -13.81
C ILE A 9 4.46 -0.99 -12.67
N GLY A 10 3.47 -0.09 -12.75
CA GLY A 10 2.41 0.05 -11.76
C GLY A 10 1.55 -1.20 -11.60
N LEU A 11 1.31 -1.95 -12.69
CA LEU A 11 0.67 -3.28 -12.63
C LEU A 11 1.48 -4.27 -11.79
N LEU A 12 2.79 -4.35 -12.03
CA LEU A 12 3.68 -5.24 -11.28
C LEU A 12 3.79 -4.83 -9.81
N VAL A 13 3.90 -3.53 -9.55
CA VAL A 13 3.93 -2.94 -8.20
C VAL A 13 2.60 -3.20 -7.49
N GLY A 14 1.46 -3.05 -8.17
CA GLY A 14 0.14 -3.36 -7.63
C GLY A 14 0.00 -4.84 -7.22
N GLY A 15 0.56 -5.76 -8.02
CA GLY A 15 0.66 -7.17 -7.65
C GLY A 15 1.47 -7.38 -6.37
N LEU A 16 2.61 -6.71 -6.25
CA LEU A 16 3.42 -6.70 -5.02
C LEU A 16 2.65 -6.14 -3.82
N ILE A 17 1.95 -5.02 -4.00
CA ILE A 17 1.12 -4.41 -2.97
C ILE A 17 0.05 -5.38 -2.48
N ASN A 18 -0.61 -6.12 -3.38
CA ASN A 18 -1.60 -7.12 -2.97
C ASN A 18 -1.02 -8.17 -2.04
N VAL A 19 0.17 -8.70 -2.34
CA VAL A 19 0.84 -9.70 -1.50
C VAL A 19 1.26 -9.10 -0.16
N LEU A 20 1.84 -7.90 -0.17
CA LEU A 20 2.24 -7.23 1.07
C LEU A 20 1.04 -6.87 1.94
N ALA A 21 -0.06 -6.42 1.35
CA ALA A 21 -1.27 -6.07 2.07
C ALA A 21 -1.93 -7.29 2.72
N ASP A 22 -1.85 -8.46 2.08
CA ASP A 22 -2.40 -9.71 2.63
C ASP A 22 -1.49 -10.27 3.75
N ASP A 23 -0.16 -10.15 3.64
CA ASP A 23 0.78 -10.77 4.59
C ASP A 23 1.16 -9.88 5.79
N LEU A 24 1.41 -8.59 5.57
CA LEU A 24 1.97 -7.70 6.58
C LEU A 24 1.11 -7.52 7.85
N PRO A 25 -0.25 -7.49 7.78
CA PRO A 25 -1.08 -7.38 8.97
C PRO A 25 -0.96 -8.59 9.91
N GLU A 26 -0.70 -9.78 9.35
CA GLU A 26 -0.60 -11.02 10.12
C GLU A 26 0.85 -11.38 10.47
N ARG A 27 1.82 -10.87 9.71
CA ARG A 27 3.23 -11.29 9.77
C ARG A 27 4.17 -10.12 9.49
N GLU A 28 5.18 -9.95 10.32
CA GLU A 28 6.22 -8.93 10.07
C GLU A 28 7.10 -9.24 8.85
N ARG A 29 7.18 -10.52 8.43
CA ARG A 29 7.99 -10.97 7.30
C ARG A 29 7.09 -11.53 6.20
N PRO A 30 6.98 -10.85 5.05
CA PRO A 30 6.20 -11.34 3.91
C PRO A 30 6.72 -12.68 3.39
N GLN A 31 5.81 -13.52 2.91
CA GLN A 31 6.11 -14.78 2.28
C GLN A 31 6.05 -14.64 0.76
N ALA A 32 6.44 -15.71 0.06
CA ALA A 32 6.17 -15.81 -1.36
C ALA A 32 4.65 -15.76 -1.61
N PRO A 33 4.20 -15.21 -2.76
CA PRO A 33 2.78 -15.15 -3.09
C PRO A 33 2.16 -16.55 -3.01
N HIS A 34 1.12 -16.71 -2.19
CA HIS A 34 0.52 -18.01 -1.92
C HIS A 34 -1.00 -17.92 -1.91
N CYS A 35 -1.64 -19.06 -2.16
CA CYS A 35 -3.09 -19.14 -2.08
C CYS A 35 -3.53 -19.19 -0.60
N PRO A 36 -4.41 -18.29 -0.14
CA PRO A 36 -4.87 -18.28 1.26
C PRO A 36 -5.75 -19.49 1.61
N ARG A 37 -6.24 -20.24 0.62
CA ARG A 37 -7.14 -21.39 0.83
C ARG A 37 -6.39 -22.72 0.97
N CYS A 38 -5.43 -22.98 0.09
CA CYS A 38 -4.73 -24.27 0.03
C CYS A 38 -3.22 -24.18 0.30
N GLY A 39 -2.69 -22.97 0.50
CA GLY A 39 -1.25 -22.74 0.73
C GLY A 39 -0.37 -22.96 -0.49
N HIS A 40 -0.94 -23.19 -1.68
CA HIS A 40 -0.15 -23.36 -2.91
C HIS A 40 0.59 -22.06 -3.24
N THR A 41 1.92 -22.14 -3.33
CA THR A 41 2.76 -21.02 -3.76
C THR A 41 2.55 -20.74 -5.25
N HIS A 42 2.25 -19.50 -5.61
CA HIS A 42 2.10 -19.08 -6.99
C HIS A 42 3.46 -19.04 -7.70
N GLY A 43 3.51 -19.55 -8.93
CA GLY A 43 4.67 -19.41 -9.80
C GLY A 43 4.84 -17.97 -10.29
N VAL A 44 6.06 -17.63 -10.74
CA VAL A 44 6.41 -16.31 -11.28
C VAL A 44 5.41 -15.93 -12.39
N GLY A 45 4.72 -14.80 -12.23
CA GLY A 45 3.72 -14.27 -13.17
C GLY A 45 2.27 -14.73 -12.96
N SER A 46 2.01 -15.77 -12.16
CA SER A 46 0.63 -16.28 -11.92
C SER A 46 -0.10 -15.60 -10.76
N TRP A 47 0.52 -14.59 -10.16
CA TRP A 47 0.07 -13.91 -8.95
C TRP A 47 -0.60 -12.56 -9.24
N LEU A 48 -0.54 -12.07 -10.49
CA LEU A 48 -1.24 -10.87 -10.93
C LEU A 48 -2.73 -11.15 -11.13
N ALA A 49 -3.58 -10.44 -10.41
CA ALA A 49 -5.04 -10.52 -10.48
C ALA A 49 -5.56 -10.17 -11.87
N VAL A 50 -4.96 -9.21 -12.59
CA VAL A 50 -5.32 -8.89 -13.99
C VAL A 50 -5.11 -10.10 -14.89
N GLY A 51 -3.99 -10.79 -14.75
CA GLY A 51 -3.73 -12.03 -15.49
C GLY A 51 -4.76 -13.10 -15.13
N GLN A 52 -4.95 -13.37 -13.84
CA GLN A 52 -5.91 -14.37 -13.37
C GLN A 52 -7.33 -14.08 -13.87
N TRP A 53 -7.74 -12.82 -13.93
CA TRP A 53 -9.04 -12.39 -14.45
C TRP A 53 -9.18 -12.66 -15.95
N LEU A 54 -8.17 -12.30 -16.75
CA LEU A 54 -8.16 -12.56 -18.19
C LEU A 54 -8.15 -14.06 -18.53
N TRP A 55 -7.49 -14.89 -17.72
CA TRP A 55 -7.40 -16.35 -17.90
C TRP A 55 -8.45 -17.14 -17.09
N GLY A 56 -9.67 -16.62 -16.99
CA GLY A 56 -10.83 -17.36 -16.47
C GLY A 56 -11.20 -17.08 -15.01
N GLY A 57 -10.67 -16.01 -14.41
CA GLY A 57 -11.09 -15.50 -13.10
C GLY A 57 -10.67 -16.34 -11.90
N ARG A 58 -9.74 -17.29 -12.08
CA ARG A 58 -9.28 -18.18 -11.01
C ARG A 58 -7.92 -17.70 -10.50
N ALA A 59 -7.88 -17.27 -9.23
CA ALA A 59 -6.64 -16.93 -8.55
C ALA A 59 -5.72 -18.14 -8.38
N CYS A 60 -6.27 -19.31 -8.05
CA CYS A 60 -5.48 -20.51 -7.82
C CYS A 60 -5.87 -21.64 -8.78
N ALA A 61 -4.90 -22.13 -9.55
CA ALA A 61 -5.08 -23.28 -10.44
C ALA A 61 -5.36 -24.58 -9.68
N SER A 62 -4.76 -24.78 -8.50
CA SER A 62 -4.87 -26.03 -7.73
C SER A 62 -6.24 -26.21 -7.06
N CYS A 63 -6.77 -25.16 -6.39
CA CYS A 63 -8.03 -25.26 -5.65
C CYS A 63 -9.20 -24.50 -6.30
N GLY A 64 -8.94 -23.77 -7.39
CA GLY A 64 -9.96 -23.00 -8.11
C GLY A 64 -10.50 -21.77 -7.39
N LEU A 65 -9.79 -21.26 -6.37
CA LEU A 65 -10.18 -20.02 -5.69
C LEU A 65 -10.34 -18.89 -6.73
N ALA A 66 -11.46 -18.17 -6.69
CA ALA A 66 -11.72 -17.06 -7.58
C ALA A 66 -10.84 -15.83 -7.24
N THR A 67 -10.49 -15.05 -8.25
CA THR A 67 -9.76 -13.79 -8.08
C THR A 67 -10.61 -12.78 -7.34
N ARG A 68 -10.05 -12.19 -6.28
CA ARG A 68 -10.73 -11.15 -5.49
C ARG A 68 -10.83 -9.86 -6.31
N PRO A 69 -12.03 -9.24 -6.41
CA PRO A 69 -12.18 -7.93 -7.08
C PRO A 69 -11.28 -6.85 -6.48
N ARG A 70 -11.00 -6.92 -5.18
CA ARG A 70 -10.04 -6.05 -4.48
C ARG A 70 -8.67 -6.08 -5.14
N ASN A 71 -8.12 -7.27 -5.41
CA ASN A 71 -6.78 -7.39 -5.98
C ASN A 71 -6.71 -6.78 -7.39
N LEU A 72 -7.77 -6.98 -8.17
CA LEU A 72 -7.90 -6.40 -9.50
C LEU A 72 -7.97 -4.86 -9.43
N ALA A 73 -8.75 -4.31 -8.50
CA ALA A 73 -8.87 -2.87 -8.30
C ALA A 73 -7.55 -2.22 -7.88
N VAL A 74 -6.79 -2.86 -6.98
CA VAL A 74 -5.47 -2.39 -6.55
C VAL A 74 -4.47 -2.39 -7.72
N GLU A 75 -4.41 -3.47 -8.49
CA GLU A 75 -3.52 -3.56 -9.66
C GLU A 75 -3.83 -2.50 -10.72
N LEU A 76 -5.09 -2.35 -11.09
CA LEU A 76 -5.51 -1.37 -12.09
C LEU A 76 -5.36 0.06 -11.58
N GLY A 77 -5.72 0.33 -10.33
CA GLY A 77 -5.56 1.64 -9.70
C GLY A 77 -4.09 2.06 -9.65
N THR A 78 -3.20 1.18 -9.20
CA THR A 78 -1.76 1.44 -9.16
C THR A 78 -1.19 1.66 -10.56
N ALA A 79 -1.64 0.89 -11.56
CA ALA A 79 -1.23 1.08 -12.95
C ALA A 79 -1.61 2.45 -13.51
N VAL A 80 -2.82 2.93 -13.21
CA VAL A 80 -3.30 4.24 -13.64
C VAL A 80 -2.49 5.36 -12.97
N LEU A 81 -2.26 5.27 -11.65
CA LEU A 81 -1.49 6.26 -10.92
C LEU A 81 -0.04 6.34 -11.45
N PHE A 82 0.63 5.20 -11.62
CA PHE A 82 1.98 5.16 -12.17
C PHE A 82 2.03 5.69 -13.61
N ALA A 83 1.05 5.37 -14.46
CA ALA A 83 0.99 5.87 -15.83
C ALA A 83 0.85 7.40 -15.90
N ALA A 84 0.29 8.03 -14.87
CA ALA A 84 0.13 9.48 -14.78
C ALA A 84 1.44 10.19 -14.38
N LEU A 85 2.30 9.55 -13.58
CA LEU A 85 3.53 10.15 -13.01
C LEU A 85 4.44 10.88 -14.01
N PRO A 86 4.75 10.34 -15.21
CA PRO A 86 5.65 11.02 -16.15
C PRO A 86 5.12 12.35 -16.68
N ASN A 87 3.81 12.62 -16.53
CA ASN A 87 3.19 13.89 -16.93
C ASN A 87 3.14 14.91 -15.79
N LEU A 88 3.38 14.47 -14.55
CA LEU A 88 3.24 15.27 -13.33
C LEU A 88 4.60 15.62 -12.71
N VAL A 89 5.61 14.80 -12.97
CA VAL A 89 6.92 14.90 -12.33
C VAL A 89 8.02 14.94 -13.38
N GLU A 90 8.83 15.99 -13.33
CA GLU A 90 10.03 16.12 -14.14
C GLU A 90 11.25 15.53 -13.41
N GLY A 91 12.14 14.89 -14.18
CA GLY A 91 13.39 14.32 -13.68
C GLY A 91 13.27 12.88 -13.15
N TRP A 92 14.19 12.02 -13.61
CA TRP A 92 14.17 10.58 -13.30
C TRP A 92 14.30 10.26 -11.80
N ALA A 93 15.09 11.04 -11.06
CA ALA A 93 15.28 10.84 -9.62
C ALA A 93 14.00 11.14 -8.83
N SER A 94 13.40 12.30 -9.07
CA SER A 94 12.13 12.70 -8.44
C SER A 94 11.01 11.72 -8.78
N LEU A 95 10.96 11.26 -10.04
CA LEU A 95 9.98 10.28 -10.49
C LEU A 95 10.12 8.95 -9.74
N ALA A 96 11.33 8.41 -9.61
CA ALA A 96 11.57 7.18 -8.87
C ALA A 96 11.18 7.29 -7.39
N ILE A 97 11.50 8.41 -6.74
CA ILE A 97 11.18 8.64 -5.33
C ILE A 97 9.66 8.80 -5.15
N ILE A 98 9.00 9.58 -5.98
CA ILE A 98 7.54 9.78 -5.90
C ILE A 98 6.81 8.47 -6.20
N ALA A 99 7.23 7.70 -7.21
CA ALA A 99 6.68 6.37 -7.51
C ALA A 99 6.80 5.42 -6.31
N PHE A 100 7.92 5.46 -5.59
CA PHE A 100 8.10 4.68 -4.36
C PHE A 100 7.09 5.10 -3.27
N TYR A 101 6.96 6.39 -2.98
CA TYR A 101 6.01 6.87 -1.98
C TYR A 101 4.55 6.63 -2.38
N GLU A 102 4.24 6.73 -3.66
CA GLU A 102 2.93 6.39 -4.20
C GLU A 102 2.59 4.93 -3.93
N ALA A 103 3.52 3.99 -4.21
CA ALA A 103 3.33 2.57 -3.90
C ALA A 103 3.12 2.33 -2.40
N VAL A 104 3.89 2.99 -1.54
CA VAL A 104 3.74 2.93 -0.09
C VAL A 104 2.36 3.44 0.35
N LEU A 105 1.91 4.57 -0.18
CA LEU A 105 0.61 5.14 0.16
C LEU A 105 -0.54 4.25 -0.30
N VAL A 106 -0.46 3.67 -1.50
CA VAL A 106 -1.45 2.70 -1.97
C VAL A 106 -1.49 1.48 -1.04
N LEU A 107 -0.33 0.95 -0.64
CA LEU A 107 -0.25 -0.16 0.32
C LEU A 107 -0.92 0.20 1.66
N VAL A 108 -0.61 1.37 2.22
CA VAL A 108 -1.19 1.84 3.49
C VAL A 108 -2.71 2.01 3.37
N ILE A 109 -3.20 2.59 2.27
CA ILE A 109 -4.64 2.75 2.02
C ILE A 109 -5.35 1.39 1.99
N VAL A 110 -4.78 0.40 1.29
CA VAL A 110 -5.37 -0.93 1.18
C VAL A 110 -5.43 -1.61 2.56
N ILE A 111 -4.33 -1.58 3.32
CA ILE A 111 -4.28 -2.15 4.68
C ILE A 111 -5.27 -1.43 5.61
N ASP A 112 -5.34 -0.11 5.56
CA ASP A 112 -6.26 0.68 6.40
C ASP A 112 -7.73 0.39 6.06
N MET A 113 -8.08 0.29 4.77
CA MET A 113 -9.44 -0.04 4.35
C MET A 113 -9.90 -1.42 4.83
N GLU A 114 -9.01 -2.41 4.90
CA GLU A 114 -9.35 -3.78 5.28
C GLU A 114 -9.25 -4.04 6.77
N HIS A 115 -8.21 -3.52 7.40
CA HIS A 115 -7.87 -3.84 8.78
C HIS A 115 -8.03 -2.65 9.74
N ARG A 116 -8.12 -1.42 9.22
CA ARG A 116 -8.13 -0.17 10.01
C ARG A 116 -6.89 -0.07 10.91
N LEU A 117 -5.75 -0.50 10.38
CA LEU A 117 -4.46 -0.55 11.07
C LEU A 117 -3.45 0.35 10.36
N ILE A 118 -2.76 1.18 11.14
CA ILE A 118 -1.59 1.92 10.68
C ILE A 118 -0.35 1.10 11.03
N LEU A 119 0.23 0.46 10.01
CA LEU A 119 1.34 -0.47 10.20
C LEU A 119 2.67 0.26 10.39
N HIS A 120 3.11 0.38 11.64
CA HIS A 120 4.36 1.06 12.01
C HIS A 120 5.61 0.54 11.31
N ILE A 121 5.65 -0.77 10.97
CA ILE A 121 6.74 -1.39 10.19
C ILE A 121 6.89 -0.78 8.78
N VAL A 122 5.83 -0.20 8.22
CA VAL A 122 5.86 0.53 6.95
C VAL A 122 6.02 2.03 7.20
N THR A 123 5.25 2.60 8.14
CA THR A 123 5.18 4.06 8.35
C THR A 123 6.49 4.65 8.87
N PHE A 124 7.15 4.03 9.85
CA PHE A 124 8.37 4.62 10.43
C PHE A 124 9.56 4.63 9.47
N PRO A 125 9.91 3.53 8.78
CA PRO A 125 11.03 3.55 7.84
C PRO A 125 10.81 4.51 6.68
N THR A 126 9.58 4.59 6.17
CA THR A 126 9.24 5.48 5.05
C THR A 126 9.24 6.95 5.47
N THR A 127 8.78 7.27 6.69
CA THR A 127 8.89 8.64 7.25
C THR A 127 10.35 9.05 7.41
N LEU A 128 11.20 8.17 7.94
CA LEU A 128 12.63 8.46 8.09
C LEU A 128 13.31 8.69 6.74
N LEU A 129 12.98 7.85 5.76
CA LEU A 129 13.47 8.01 4.39
C LEU A 129 12.99 9.33 3.78
N ALA A 130 11.75 9.77 4.08
CA ALA A 130 11.19 11.00 3.53
C ALA A 130 11.92 12.23 4.07
N ILE A 131 12.27 12.22 5.35
CA ILE A 131 13.08 13.27 5.97
C ILE A 131 14.48 13.30 5.34
N GLY A 132 15.10 12.14 5.11
CA GLY A 132 16.42 12.06 4.50
C GLY A 132 16.45 12.48 3.02
N LEU A 133 15.37 12.26 2.28
CA LEU A 133 15.24 12.60 0.87
C LEU A 133 14.62 13.99 0.61
N SER A 134 14.23 14.72 1.65
CA SER A 134 13.46 15.98 1.47
C SER A 134 14.22 17.04 0.69
N GLU A 135 15.54 17.11 0.87
CA GLU A 135 16.44 18.02 0.14
C GLU A 135 16.45 17.74 -1.36
N PHE A 136 16.37 16.47 -1.74
CA PHE A 136 16.42 16.04 -3.15
C PHE A 136 15.10 16.26 -3.90
N LEU A 137 13.98 16.22 -3.18
CA LEU A 137 12.64 16.31 -3.78
C LEU A 137 12.14 17.74 -3.93
N VAL A 138 12.13 18.50 -2.83
CA VAL A 138 11.45 19.80 -2.74
C VAL A 138 12.42 20.94 -2.43
N GLY A 139 13.69 20.62 -2.10
CA GLY A 139 14.68 21.62 -1.68
C GLY A 139 14.30 22.35 -0.38
N ASN A 140 13.33 21.81 0.38
CA ASN A 140 12.73 22.49 1.53
C ASN A 140 13.51 22.30 2.83
N GLY A 141 14.68 21.67 2.85
CA GLY A 141 15.37 21.37 4.09
C GLY A 141 14.87 20.08 4.76
N TRP A 142 15.72 19.35 5.48
CA TRP A 142 15.28 18.28 6.40
C TRP A 142 14.39 18.82 7.55
N ARG A 143 14.57 20.10 7.93
CA ARG A 143 13.82 20.73 9.02
C ARG A 143 12.33 20.84 8.70
N SER A 144 11.98 21.27 7.49
CA SER A 144 10.58 21.36 7.08
C SER A 144 9.93 19.98 7.02
N ALA A 145 10.65 18.97 6.54
CA ALA A 145 10.18 17.58 6.52
C ALA A 145 9.96 17.04 7.93
N ALA A 146 10.86 17.33 8.87
CA ALA A 146 10.70 16.97 10.28
C ALA A 146 9.48 17.66 10.91
N VAL A 147 9.27 18.95 10.64
CA VAL A 147 8.08 19.69 11.09
C VAL A 147 6.81 19.08 10.48
N GLY A 148 6.83 18.73 9.19
CA GLY A 148 5.73 18.06 8.52
C GLY A 148 5.40 16.70 9.14
N ALA A 149 6.42 15.89 9.44
CA ALA A 149 6.26 14.59 10.09
C ALA A 149 5.64 14.72 11.49
N VAL A 150 6.14 15.65 12.31
CA VAL A 150 5.58 15.93 13.65
C VAL A 150 4.14 16.44 13.54
N THR A 151 3.88 17.36 12.61
CA THR A 151 2.55 17.94 12.41
C THR A 151 1.55 16.87 11.99
N GLY A 152 1.91 16.04 11.01
CA GLY A 152 1.08 14.92 10.56
C GLY A 152 0.80 13.93 11.69
N PHE A 153 1.83 13.54 12.45
CA PHE A 153 1.67 12.68 13.61
C PHE A 153 0.69 13.26 14.63
N LEU A 154 0.83 14.54 14.99
CA LEU A 154 -0.05 15.20 15.95
C LEU A 154 -1.50 15.27 15.46
N ILE A 155 -1.73 15.56 14.17
CA ILE A 155 -3.07 15.59 13.58
C ILE A 155 -3.74 14.21 13.69
N PHE A 156 -3.05 13.15 13.26
CA PHE A 156 -3.60 11.78 13.36
C PHE A 156 -3.75 11.32 14.81
N TYR A 157 -2.86 11.73 15.71
CA TYR A 157 -2.98 11.44 17.14
C TYR A 157 -4.22 12.11 17.74
N ILE A 158 -4.54 13.34 17.33
CA ILE A 158 -5.77 14.02 17.73
C ILE A 158 -6.99 13.27 17.21
N PHE A 159 -6.99 12.82 15.95
CA PHE A 159 -8.10 12.01 15.41
C PHE A 159 -8.28 10.69 16.15
N TYR A 160 -7.18 10.01 16.50
CA TYR A 160 -7.22 8.83 17.34
C TYR A 160 -7.87 9.14 18.69
N TRP A 161 -7.46 10.22 19.35
CA TRP A 161 -7.99 10.61 20.65
C TRP A 161 -9.48 11.01 20.60
N ILE A 162 -9.89 11.76 19.57
CA ILE A 162 -11.31 12.06 19.30
C ILE A 162 -12.08 10.77 19.07
N GLY A 163 -11.56 9.86 18.27
CA GLY A 163 -12.16 8.55 18.02
C GLY A 163 -12.36 7.76 19.30
N GLN A 164 -11.38 7.76 20.21
CA GLN A 164 -11.54 7.14 21.53
C GLN A 164 -12.65 7.82 22.34
N ILE A 165 -12.80 9.14 22.31
CA ILE A 165 -13.87 9.80 23.08
C ILE A 165 -15.26 9.52 22.49
N VAL A 166 -15.38 9.57 21.16
CA VAL A 166 -16.66 9.42 20.46
C VAL A 166 -17.12 7.97 20.44
N PHE A 167 -16.18 7.02 20.33
CA PHE A 167 -16.47 5.59 20.16
C PHE A 167 -15.99 4.71 21.31
N ALA A 168 -15.44 5.25 22.40
CA ALA A 168 -15.13 4.44 23.57
C ALA A 168 -16.41 3.74 24.04
N PRO A 169 -16.35 2.42 24.30
CA PRO A 169 -17.48 1.74 24.90
C PRO A 169 -17.80 2.41 26.22
N VAL A 170 -19.08 2.80 26.39
CA VAL A 170 -19.64 3.12 27.70
C VAL A 170 -19.25 1.97 28.62
N PRO A 171 -18.62 2.22 29.79
CA PRO A 171 -18.34 1.16 30.75
C PRO A 171 -19.66 0.43 30.99
N LEU A 172 -19.73 -0.86 30.66
CA LEU A 172 -20.86 -1.69 31.04
C LEU A 172 -20.83 -1.80 32.57
N ALA A 173 -21.40 -0.81 33.22
CA ALA A 173 -21.72 -0.86 34.63
C ALA A 173 -22.72 -2.01 34.82
N SER A 174 -22.30 -2.99 35.63
CA SER A 174 -23.12 -4.02 36.27
C SER A 174 -23.95 -4.93 35.35
N ALA A 175 -23.38 -6.08 35.02
CA ALA A 175 -24.13 -7.34 34.98
C ALA A 175 -23.44 -8.33 35.93
N THR A 176 -23.62 -8.09 37.23
CA THR A 176 -23.50 -9.10 38.29
C THR A 176 -24.80 -9.85 38.39
#